data_AF-A0A7K0D5I9-F1
#
_entry.id   AF-A0A7K0D5I9-F1
#
_cell.length_a   1.000
_cell.length_b   1.000
_cell.length_c   1.000
_cell.angle_alpha   90.00
_cell.angle_beta   90.00
_cell.angle_gamma   90.00
#
_symmetry.space_group_name_H-M   'P 1'
#
loop_
_entity.id
_entity.type
_entity.pdbx_description
1 polymer ?
#
loop_
_entity_poly.entity_id
_entity_poly.type
_entity_poly.pdbx_seq_one_letter_code
_entity_poly.pdbx_strand_id
1 'polypeptide(L)'
;MTQATESIPTCAYPGCENRAEPAEPGAPAAAPQYCANPDHNSLGVFRRLRARRKQRKSEREEAKSVGTQNGSSIAPTAADVPEPAPDRAVDAAMQSRAALVHLLERLSADLPGYLEELAVITDSAVAEARIEAITRAAAEQVLVAERRALLAEQAADLAVTELEKAEAQFAAQVDRIRNETADRLATVRAQSSTEIEPEHLRPAVAATPLESAENG
;
A
#
# COMPACT_ATOMS: atom_id res chain seq x y z
N MET A 1 -11.95 -26.15 -27.54
CA MET A 1 -11.13 -25.12 -26.87
C MET A 1 -11.91 -23.82 -26.89
N THR A 2 -12.67 -23.53 -25.84
CA THR A 2 -13.42 -22.28 -25.69
C THR A 2 -12.52 -21.27 -24.99
N GLN A 3 -12.03 -20.26 -25.73
CA GLN A 3 -11.36 -19.11 -25.14
C GLN A 3 -12.41 -18.29 -24.38
N ALA A 4 -12.30 -18.26 -23.05
CA ALA A 4 -13.02 -17.31 -22.23
C ALA A 4 -12.37 -15.94 -22.48
N THR A 5 -13.03 -15.08 -23.24
CA THR A 5 -12.69 -13.66 -23.28
C THR A 5 -13.10 -13.07 -21.95
N GLU A 6 -12.16 -13.09 -21.01
CA GLU A 6 -12.28 -12.47 -19.70
C GLU A 6 -12.39 -10.96 -19.90
N SER A 7 -13.61 -10.43 -19.82
CA SER A 7 -13.88 -9.01 -19.96
C SER A 7 -13.31 -8.29 -18.75
N ILE A 8 -12.14 -7.66 -18.91
CA ILE A 8 -11.52 -6.86 -17.86
C ILE A 8 -12.52 -5.79 -17.41
N PRO A 9 -12.87 -5.73 -16.11
CA PRO A 9 -13.84 -4.77 -15.61
C PRO A 9 -13.33 -3.33 -15.78
N THR A 10 -14.24 -2.39 -15.98
CA THR A 10 -13.92 -0.95 -16.00
C THR A 10 -13.52 -0.50 -14.60
N CYS A 11 -12.62 0.49 -14.52
CA CYS A 11 -12.18 1.11 -13.27
C CYS A 11 -13.38 1.59 -12.43
N ALA A 12 -13.40 1.22 -11.15
CA ALA A 12 -14.46 1.60 -10.21
C ALA A 12 -14.42 3.08 -9.78
N TYR A 13 -13.49 3.89 -10.30
CA TYR A 13 -13.41 5.31 -10.00
C TYR A 13 -14.49 6.10 -10.75
N PRO A 14 -15.30 6.96 -10.08
CA PRO A 14 -16.44 7.63 -10.72
C PRO A 14 -16.07 8.45 -11.95
N GLY A 15 -16.62 8.11 -13.11
CA GLY A 15 -16.35 8.80 -14.38
C GLY A 15 -14.99 8.47 -15.01
N CYS A 16 -14.34 7.39 -14.58
CA CYS A 16 -13.19 6.84 -15.29
C CYS A 16 -13.64 5.76 -16.27
N GLU A 17 -13.22 5.86 -17.53
CA GLU A 17 -13.51 4.87 -18.58
C GLU A 17 -12.34 3.89 -18.80
N ASN A 18 -11.24 4.06 -18.06
CA ASN A 18 -10.09 3.18 -18.17
C ASN A 18 -10.42 1.78 -17.63
N ARG A 19 -9.77 0.77 -18.20
CA ARG A 19 -9.87 -0.61 -17.70
C ARG A 19 -9.16 -0.75 -16.37
N ALA A 20 -9.72 -1.55 -15.47
CA ALA A 20 -9.05 -1.92 -14.24
C ALA A 20 -7.78 -2.72 -14.55
N GLU A 21 -6.82 -2.67 -13.64
CA GLU A 21 -5.56 -3.37 -13.81
C GLU A 21 -5.79 -4.89 -13.82
N PRO A 22 -5.16 -5.64 -14.75
CA PRO A 22 -5.28 -7.09 -14.76
C PRO A 22 -4.69 -7.68 -13.47
N ALA A 23 -5.33 -8.72 -12.95
CA ALA A 23 -4.80 -9.45 -11.81
C ALA A 23 -3.45 -10.08 -12.17
N GLU A 24 -2.44 -9.93 -11.32
CA GLU A 24 -1.16 -10.61 -11.52
C GLU A 24 -1.32 -12.12 -11.37
N PRO A 25 -0.59 -12.94 -12.17
CA PRO A 25 -0.61 -14.39 -12.03
C PRO A 25 -0.12 -14.81 -10.64
N GLY A 26 -1.03 -15.30 -9.78
CA GLY A 26 -0.72 -15.74 -8.41
C GLY A 26 -1.15 -14.77 -7.30
N ALA A 27 -1.80 -13.65 -7.63
CA ALA A 27 -2.36 -12.70 -6.66
C ALA A 27 -3.60 -13.28 -5.94
N PRO A 28 -3.94 -12.80 -4.72
CA PRO A 28 -5.17 -13.18 -4.03
C PRO A 28 -6.40 -12.98 -4.92
N ALA A 29 -7.43 -13.81 -4.72
CA ALA A 29 -8.57 -14.04 -5.62
C ALA A 29 -9.44 -12.80 -6.00
N ALA A 30 -9.12 -11.60 -5.52
CA ALA A 30 -9.80 -10.37 -5.88
C ALA A 30 -8.94 -9.54 -6.85
N ALA A 31 -9.38 -9.46 -8.10
CA ALA A 31 -8.75 -8.61 -9.11
C ALA A 31 -8.75 -7.12 -8.67
N PRO A 32 -7.73 -6.33 -9.07
CA PRO A 32 -7.71 -4.89 -8.82
C PRO A 32 -8.97 -4.21 -9.35
N GLN A 33 -9.60 -3.37 -8.54
CA GLN A 33 -10.84 -2.67 -8.93
C GLN A 33 -10.59 -1.34 -9.64
N TYR A 34 -9.35 -0.87 -9.64
CA TYR A 34 -8.97 0.44 -10.18
C TYR A 34 -7.90 0.29 -11.26
N CYS A 35 -7.76 1.31 -12.11
CA CYS A 35 -6.68 1.38 -13.09
C CYS A 35 -5.37 1.87 -12.45
N ALA A 36 -4.26 1.78 -13.17
CA ALA A 36 -2.91 2.19 -12.73
C ALA A 36 -2.72 3.70 -12.41
N ASN A 37 -3.79 4.49 -12.35
CA ASN A 37 -3.71 5.89 -11.96
C ASN A 37 -3.53 5.99 -10.43
N PRO A 38 -2.51 6.71 -9.92
CA PRO A 38 -2.25 6.79 -8.48
C PRO A 38 -3.40 7.43 -7.69
N ASP A 39 -4.21 8.27 -8.33
CA ASP A 39 -5.39 8.90 -7.73
C ASP A 39 -6.64 8.02 -7.77
N HIS A 40 -6.64 6.93 -8.55
CA HIS A 40 -7.76 6.03 -8.70
C HIS A 40 -7.58 4.87 -7.72
N ASN A 41 -7.88 5.14 -6.46
CA ASN A 41 -7.90 4.15 -5.40
C ASN A 41 -9.06 4.45 -4.44
N SER A 42 -9.28 3.59 -3.44
CA SER A 42 -10.35 3.74 -2.46
C SER A 42 -10.28 5.10 -1.74
N LEU A 43 -9.09 5.54 -1.31
CA LEU A 43 -8.88 6.83 -0.67
C LEU A 43 -9.18 8.01 -1.60
N GLY A 44 -8.85 7.90 -2.89
CA GLY A 44 -9.18 8.88 -3.93
C GLY A 44 -10.70 9.08 -4.05
N VAL A 45 -11.46 7.98 -4.07
CA VAL A 45 -12.94 8.02 -4.08
C VAL A 45 -13.48 8.72 -2.83
N PHE A 46 -12.97 8.37 -1.64
CA PHE A 46 -13.37 9.01 -0.38
C PHE A 46 -13.06 10.51 -0.36
N ARG A 47 -11.88 10.93 -0.82
CA ARG A 47 -11.48 12.34 -0.91
C ARG A 47 -12.42 13.12 -1.84
N ARG A 48 -12.74 12.56 -3.01
CA ARG A 48 -13.66 13.19 -3.97
C ARG A 48 -15.09 13.28 -3.44
N LEU A 49 -15.59 12.24 -2.75
CA LEU A 49 -16.90 12.27 -2.12
C LEU A 49 -16.98 13.34 -1.03
N ARG A 50 -15.93 13.47 -0.22
CA ARG A 50 -15.82 14.52 0.81
C ARG A 50 -15.78 15.91 0.18
N ALA A 51 -15.02 16.10 -0.91
CA ALA A 51 -14.98 17.36 -1.65
C ALA A 51 -16.36 17.73 -2.21
N ARG A 52 -17.09 16.78 -2.82
CA ARG A 52 -18.46 17.00 -3.30
C ARG A 52 -19.45 17.34 -2.18
N ARG A 53 -19.32 16.69 -1.00
CA ARG A 53 -20.15 17.05 0.17
C ARG A 53 -19.87 18.47 0.66
N LYS A 54 -18.60 18.91 0.63
CA LYS A 54 -18.23 20.29 0.96
C LYS A 54 -18.80 21.29 -0.05
N GLN A 55 -18.68 21.01 -1.35
CA GLN A 55 -19.26 21.84 -2.43
C GLN A 55 -20.77 21.97 -2.29
N ARG A 56 -21.50 20.86 -2.09
CA ARG A 56 -22.95 20.92 -1.85
C ARG A 56 -23.33 21.69 -0.60
N LYS A 57 -22.48 21.68 0.43
CA LYS A 57 -22.69 22.45 1.65
C LYS A 57 -22.49 23.94 1.39
N SER A 58 -21.42 24.34 0.69
CA SER A 58 -21.19 25.74 0.32
C SER A 58 -22.26 26.25 -0.65
N GLU A 59 -22.64 25.48 -1.67
CA GLU A 59 -23.74 25.81 -2.60
C GLU A 59 -25.07 25.99 -1.85
N ARG A 60 -25.34 25.16 -0.83
CA ARG A 60 -26.55 25.30 0.01
C ARG A 60 -26.49 26.51 0.93
N GLU A 61 -25.30 26.90 1.41
CA GLU A 61 -25.09 28.09 2.22
C GLU A 61 -25.19 29.37 1.37
N GLU A 62 -24.67 29.36 0.15
CA GLU A 62 -24.81 30.42 -0.86
C GLU A 62 -26.27 30.57 -1.33
N ALA A 63 -26.99 29.47 -1.55
CA ALA A 63 -28.42 29.53 -1.87
C ALA A 63 -29.27 30.12 -0.73
N LYS A 64 -28.84 29.98 0.53
CA LYS A 64 -29.49 30.59 1.70
C LYS A 64 -29.16 32.08 1.84
N SER A 65 -27.97 32.52 1.45
CA SER A 65 -27.61 33.94 1.49
C SER A 65 -28.26 34.74 0.36
N VAL A 66 -28.50 34.14 -0.81
CA VAL A 66 -29.23 34.76 -1.93
C VAL A 66 -30.76 34.75 -1.71
N GLY A 67 -31.29 33.78 -0.95
CA GLY A 67 -32.73 33.67 -0.64
C GLY A 67 -33.28 34.71 0.35
N THR A 68 -32.45 35.57 0.95
CA THR A 68 -32.89 36.54 1.98
C THR A 68 -33.43 37.86 1.41
N GLN A 69 -33.47 38.05 0.08
CA GLN A 69 -34.04 39.27 -0.54
C GLN A 69 -35.26 39.04 -1.45
N ASN A 70 -35.91 37.87 -1.40
CA ASN A 70 -37.20 37.67 -2.07
C ASN A 70 -38.23 37.04 -1.13
N GLY A 71 -38.36 37.63 0.05
CA GLY A 71 -39.52 37.49 0.93
C GLY A 71 -40.61 38.52 0.58
N SER A 72 -40.93 38.71 -0.70
CA SER A 72 -42.18 39.38 -1.08
C SER A 72 -43.26 38.30 -1.10
N SER A 73 -43.90 38.14 0.06
CA SER A 73 -45.18 37.47 0.18
C SER A 73 -46.16 38.15 -0.77
N ILE A 74 -46.41 37.55 -1.93
CA ILE A 74 -47.68 37.77 -2.62
C ILE A 74 -48.72 37.05 -1.77
N ALA A 75 -49.21 37.75 -0.74
CA ALA A 75 -50.50 37.43 -0.17
C ALA A 75 -51.52 37.63 -1.31
N PRO A 76 -52.34 36.63 -1.67
CA PRO A 76 -53.48 36.90 -2.51
C PRO A 76 -54.40 37.83 -1.71
N THR A 77 -54.63 39.02 -2.23
CA THR A 77 -55.61 39.98 -1.73
C THR A 77 -56.96 39.28 -1.62
N ALA A 78 -57.42 39.13 -0.37
CA ALA A 78 -58.78 38.72 -0.04
C ALA A 78 -59.75 39.82 -0.47
N ALA A 79 -60.18 39.77 -1.72
CA ALA A 79 -61.26 40.58 -2.27
C ALA A 79 -62.08 39.72 -3.24
N ASP A 80 -62.51 38.54 -2.78
CA ASP A 80 -63.75 37.83 -3.13
C ASP A 80 -63.70 36.43 -2.52
N VAL A 81 -63.88 36.32 -1.22
CA VAL A 81 -64.21 35.02 -0.59
C VAL A 81 -65.63 35.15 -0.07
N PRO A 82 -66.61 34.41 -0.62
CA PRO A 82 -67.94 34.39 -0.05
C PRO A 82 -67.81 33.92 1.41
N GLU A 83 -68.39 34.70 2.31
CA GLU A 83 -68.46 34.39 3.75
C GLU A 83 -68.80 32.90 3.91
N PRO A 84 -67.90 32.05 4.45
CA PRO A 84 -68.24 30.66 4.63
C PRO A 84 -69.36 30.62 5.66
N ALA A 85 -70.49 30.03 5.29
CA ALA A 85 -71.57 29.74 6.23
C ALA A 85 -70.97 29.14 7.52
N PRO A 86 -71.48 29.50 8.72
CA PRO A 86 -70.87 29.15 10.01
C PRO A 86 -70.60 27.64 10.14
N ASP A 87 -71.42 26.81 9.50
CA ASP A 87 -71.27 25.36 9.46
C ASP A 87 -69.97 24.90 8.77
N ARG A 88 -69.51 25.58 7.72
CA ARG A 88 -68.24 25.25 7.02
C ARG A 88 -67.00 25.62 7.82
N ALA A 89 -67.07 26.68 8.63
CA ALA A 89 -65.97 27.05 9.52
C ALA A 89 -65.82 26.04 10.67
N VAL A 90 -66.93 25.51 11.18
CA VAL A 90 -66.94 24.43 12.18
C VAL A 90 -66.40 23.12 11.59
N ASP A 91 -66.79 22.78 10.35
CA ASP A 91 -66.27 21.59 9.67
C ASP A 91 -64.75 21.67 9.43
N ALA A 92 -64.23 22.84 9.04
CA ALA A 92 -62.79 23.06 8.87
C ALA A 92 -62.03 22.96 10.22
N ALA A 93 -62.61 23.47 11.31
CA ALA A 93 -62.05 23.33 12.65
C ALA A 93 -62.04 21.86 13.12
N MET A 94 -63.08 21.09 12.80
CA MET A 94 -63.12 19.66 13.13
C MET A 94 -62.13 18.84 12.29
N GLN A 95 -61.96 19.16 11.00
CA GLN A 95 -60.97 18.51 10.14
C GLN A 95 -59.54 18.81 10.59
N SER A 96 -59.23 20.05 10.95
CA SER A 96 -57.91 20.41 11.49
C SER A 96 -57.64 19.73 12.84
N ARG A 97 -58.64 19.65 13.72
CA ARG A 97 -58.54 18.90 14.98
C ARG A 97 -58.31 17.41 14.74
N ALA A 98 -59.03 16.80 13.80
CA ALA A 98 -58.83 15.40 13.44
C ALA A 98 -57.44 15.13 12.85
N ALA A 99 -56.94 16.03 12.00
CA ALA A 99 -55.59 15.94 11.44
C ALA A 99 -54.51 16.06 12.52
N LEU A 100 -54.68 16.94 13.51
CA LEU A 100 -53.77 17.06 14.65
C LEU A 100 -53.78 15.81 15.54
N VAL A 101 -54.96 15.25 15.81
CA VAL A 101 -55.08 14.00 16.59
C VAL A 101 -54.38 12.86 15.86
N HIS A 102 -54.60 12.70 14.55
CA HIS A 102 -53.94 11.66 13.77
C HIS A 102 -52.42 11.85 13.71
N LEU A 103 -51.93 13.09 13.63
CA LEU A 103 -50.49 13.37 13.70
C LEU A 103 -49.90 13.01 15.07
N LEU A 104 -50.60 13.34 16.16
CA LEU A 104 -50.21 12.99 17.53
C LEU A 104 -50.21 11.47 17.73
N GLU A 105 -51.22 10.76 17.23
CA GLU A 105 -51.29 9.30 17.27
C GLU A 105 -50.11 8.69 16.52
N ARG A 106 -49.82 9.16 15.31
CA ARG A 106 -48.67 8.71 14.53
C ARG A 106 -47.33 8.98 15.25
N LEU A 107 -47.13 10.19 15.76
CA LEU A 107 -45.92 10.52 16.52
C LEU A 107 -45.80 9.65 17.77
N SER A 108 -46.89 9.37 18.47
CA SER A 108 -46.88 8.50 19.66
C SER A 108 -46.59 7.04 19.32
N ALA A 109 -46.98 6.58 18.13
CA ALA A 109 -46.66 5.24 17.64
C ALA A 109 -45.20 5.12 17.20
N ASP A 110 -44.62 6.18 16.63
CA ASP A 110 -43.25 6.19 16.12
C ASP A 110 -42.20 6.49 17.22
N LEU A 111 -42.56 7.23 18.28
CA LEU A 111 -41.64 7.68 19.35
C LEU A 111 -40.92 6.54 20.10
N PRO A 112 -41.58 5.41 20.46
CA PRO A 112 -40.91 4.28 21.10
C PRO A 112 -39.77 3.71 20.26
N GLY A 113 -39.95 3.61 18.93
CA GLY A 113 -38.91 3.13 18.02
C GLY A 113 -37.67 4.05 18.02
N TYR A 114 -37.87 5.37 18.00
CA TYR A 114 -36.76 6.32 18.09
C TYR A 114 -36.04 6.27 19.45
N LEU A 115 -36.76 5.99 20.54
CA LEU A 115 -36.14 5.82 21.86
C LEU A 115 -35.29 4.55 21.95
N GLU A 116 -35.72 3.45 21.32
CA GLU A 116 -34.93 2.23 21.21
C GLU A 116 -33.66 2.43 20.36
N GLU A 117 -33.79 3.11 19.22
CA GLU A 117 -32.64 3.47 18.38
C GLU A 117 -31.65 4.37 19.12
N LEU A 118 -32.15 5.38 19.85
CA LEU A 118 -31.30 6.24 20.68
C LEU A 118 -30.67 5.45 21.81
N ALA A 119 -31.39 4.56 22.50
CA ALA A 119 -30.85 3.73 23.56
C ALA A 119 -29.67 2.88 23.08
N VAL A 120 -29.77 2.28 21.89
CA VAL A 120 -28.67 1.51 21.26
C VAL A 120 -27.47 2.39 20.93
N ILE A 121 -27.69 3.62 20.46
CA ILE A 121 -26.61 4.57 20.12
C ILE A 121 -25.97 5.17 21.40
N THR A 122 -26.76 5.36 22.45
CA THR A 122 -26.33 5.97 23.72
C THR A 122 -25.85 4.96 24.75
N ASP A 123 -25.80 3.67 24.43
CA ASP A 123 -25.24 2.65 25.31
C ASP A 123 -23.70 2.80 25.37
N SER A 124 -23.29 3.77 26.20
CA SER A 124 -21.88 4.09 26.44
C SER A 124 -21.14 2.92 27.07
N ALA A 125 -21.82 2.08 27.86
CA ALA A 125 -21.21 0.90 28.47
C ALA A 125 -20.81 -0.14 27.40
N VAL A 126 -21.69 -0.38 26.42
CA VAL A 126 -21.36 -1.26 25.28
C VAL A 126 -20.25 -0.65 24.42
N ALA A 127 -20.26 0.66 24.20
CA ALA A 127 -19.20 1.34 23.46
C ALA A 127 -17.83 1.25 24.17
N GLU A 128 -17.79 1.51 25.46
CA GLU A 128 -16.58 1.41 26.29
C GLU A 128 -16.04 -0.02 26.33
N ALA A 129 -16.91 -1.02 26.52
CA ALA A 129 -16.50 -2.42 26.49
C ALA A 129 -15.90 -2.84 25.13
N ARG A 130 -16.45 -2.32 24.02
CA ARG A 130 -15.88 -2.55 22.67
C ARG A 130 -14.53 -1.87 22.50
N ILE A 131 -14.39 -0.63 22.96
CA ILE A 131 -13.11 0.09 22.92
C ILE A 131 -12.07 -0.70 23.72
N GLU A 132 -12.40 -1.11 24.95
CA GLU A 132 -11.48 -1.87 25.80
C GLU A 132 -11.07 -3.20 25.14
N ALA A 133 -12.02 -3.93 24.56
CA ALA A 133 -11.73 -5.17 23.85
C ALA A 133 -10.80 -4.96 22.64
N ILE A 134 -11.05 -3.92 21.83
CA ILE A 134 -10.20 -3.57 20.69
C ILE A 134 -8.81 -3.13 21.17
N THR A 135 -8.72 -2.34 22.23
CA THR A 135 -7.45 -1.90 22.81
C THR A 135 -6.65 -3.08 23.33
N ARG A 136 -7.27 -4.04 24.02
CA ARG A 136 -6.62 -5.28 24.46
C ARG A 136 -6.11 -6.10 23.27
N ALA A 137 -6.95 -6.33 22.27
CA ALA A 137 -6.56 -7.06 21.07
C ALA A 137 -5.41 -6.36 20.30
N ALA A 138 -5.42 -5.03 20.23
CA ALA A 138 -4.35 -4.26 19.61
C ALA A 138 -3.04 -4.38 20.40
N ALA A 139 -3.08 -4.34 21.73
CA ALA A 139 -1.90 -4.54 22.57
C ALA A 139 -1.29 -5.94 22.39
N GLU A 140 -2.14 -6.97 22.31
CA GLU A 140 -1.69 -8.34 22.02
C GLU A 140 -1.04 -8.46 20.63
N GLN A 141 -1.62 -7.81 19.62
CA GLN A 141 -1.04 -7.80 18.27
C GLN A 141 0.33 -7.11 18.23
N VAL A 142 0.50 -6.02 18.98
CA VAL A 142 1.80 -5.33 19.09
C VAL A 142 2.84 -6.25 19.73
N LEU A 143 2.52 -6.92 20.84
CA LEU A 143 3.45 -7.86 21.49
C LEU A 143 3.86 -9.01 20.58
N VAL A 144 2.92 -9.54 19.78
CA VAL A 144 3.22 -10.58 18.78
C VAL A 144 4.14 -10.04 17.69
N ALA A 145 3.89 -8.82 17.21
CA ALA A 145 4.73 -8.17 16.20
C ALA A 145 6.15 -7.91 16.72
N GLU A 146 6.28 -7.38 17.94
CA GLU A 146 7.57 -7.16 18.61
C GLU A 146 8.35 -8.46 18.78
N ARG A 147 7.69 -9.54 19.21
CA ARG A 147 8.34 -10.84 19.33
C ARG A 147 8.85 -11.37 18.00
N ARG A 148 8.09 -11.16 16.91
CA ARG A 148 8.52 -11.55 15.56
C ARG A 148 9.71 -10.70 15.09
N ALA A 149 9.71 -9.40 15.38
CA ALA A 149 10.81 -8.51 15.06
C ALA A 149 12.10 -8.92 15.77
N LEU A 150 12.03 -9.17 17.09
CA LEU A 150 13.19 -9.62 17.87
C LEU A 150 13.79 -10.94 17.36
N LEU A 151 12.93 -11.90 16.99
CA LEU A 151 13.40 -13.17 16.41
C LEU A 151 14.04 -12.97 15.04
N ALA A 152 13.54 -12.03 14.24
CA ALA A 152 14.12 -11.70 12.94
C ALA A 152 15.48 -11.00 13.10
N GLU A 153 15.62 -10.08 14.06
CA GLU A 153 16.89 -9.42 14.40
C GLU A 153 17.93 -10.44 14.85
N GLN A 154 17.57 -11.35 15.76
CA GLN A 154 18.47 -12.42 16.20
C GLN A 154 18.90 -13.34 15.04
N ALA A 155 17.98 -13.67 14.13
CA ALA A 155 18.32 -14.46 12.96
C ALA A 155 19.27 -13.71 12.01
N ALA A 156 19.09 -12.40 11.86
CA ALA A 156 19.97 -11.56 11.05
C ALA A 156 21.38 -11.47 11.67
N ASP A 157 21.49 -11.27 12.99
CA ASP A 157 22.77 -11.25 13.69
C ASP A 157 23.54 -12.57 13.51
N LEU A 158 22.85 -13.70 13.68
CA LEU A 158 23.44 -15.01 13.45
C LEU A 158 23.92 -15.17 11.99
N ALA A 159 23.11 -14.75 11.02
CA ALA A 159 23.49 -14.81 9.61
C ALA A 159 24.73 -13.95 9.29
N VAL A 160 24.85 -12.76 9.88
CA VAL A 160 26.04 -11.91 9.73
C VAL A 160 27.26 -12.59 10.33
N THR A 161 27.17 -13.17 11.54
CA THR A 161 28.31 -13.86 12.14
C THR A 161 28.75 -15.09 11.34
N GLU A 162 27.82 -15.83 10.73
CA GLU A 162 28.16 -16.94 9.85
C GLU A 162 28.80 -16.47 8.55
N LEU A 163 28.35 -15.33 8.00
CA LEU A 163 28.96 -14.71 6.83
C LEU A 163 30.42 -14.29 7.13
N GLU A 164 30.67 -13.61 8.25
CA GLU A 164 32.02 -13.20 8.66
C GLU A 164 32.96 -14.41 8.83
N LYS A 165 32.46 -15.50 9.42
CA LYS A 165 33.22 -16.76 9.52
C LYS A 165 33.54 -17.34 8.14
N ALA A 166 32.57 -17.36 7.23
CA ALA A 166 32.76 -17.86 5.87
C ALA A 166 33.78 -17.00 5.10
N GLU A 167 33.71 -15.68 5.23
CA GLU A 167 34.67 -14.74 4.64
C GLU A 167 36.09 -14.95 5.19
N ALA A 168 36.24 -15.10 6.51
CA ALA A 168 37.53 -15.39 7.13
C ALA A 168 38.12 -16.73 6.66
N GLN A 169 37.28 -17.77 6.55
CA GLN A 169 37.71 -19.07 6.01
C GLN A 169 38.14 -18.96 4.54
N PHE A 170 37.37 -18.21 3.73
CA PHE A 170 37.70 -17.98 2.33
C PHE A 170 39.02 -17.22 2.19
N ALA A 171 39.23 -16.15 2.96
CA ALA A 171 40.49 -15.42 2.98
C ALA A 171 41.68 -16.33 3.35
N ALA A 172 41.54 -17.15 4.39
CA ALA A 172 42.58 -18.10 4.78
C ALA A 172 42.86 -19.17 3.70
N GLN A 173 41.84 -19.62 2.97
CA GLN A 173 42.02 -20.55 1.84
C GLN A 173 42.74 -19.87 0.67
N VAL A 174 42.39 -18.63 0.35
CA VAL A 174 43.06 -17.84 -0.70
C VAL A 174 44.54 -17.64 -0.36
N ASP A 175 44.86 -17.26 0.87
CA ASP A 175 46.24 -17.10 1.33
C ASP A 175 47.02 -18.41 1.26
N ARG A 176 46.40 -19.53 1.65
CA ARG A 176 47.00 -20.86 1.52
C ARG A 176 47.33 -21.19 0.06
N ILE A 177 46.37 -21.03 -0.85
CA ILE A 177 46.58 -21.28 -2.29
C ILE A 177 47.68 -20.37 -2.83
N ARG A 178 47.72 -19.09 -2.42
CA ARG A 178 48.74 -18.14 -2.84
C ARG A 178 50.14 -18.57 -2.38
N ASN A 179 50.28 -19.01 -1.15
CA ASN A 179 51.56 -19.49 -0.61
C ASN A 179 51.99 -20.80 -1.29
N GLU A 180 51.09 -21.77 -1.41
CA GLU A 180 51.37 -23.04 -2.10
C GLU A 180 51.77 -22.83 -3.57
N THR A 181 51.13 -21.89 -4.27
CA THR A 181 51.49 -21.57 -5.66
C THR A 181 52.83 -20.86 -5.75
N ALA A 182 53.16 -19.95 -4.82
CA ALA A 182 54.48 -19.34 -4.74
C ALA A 182 55.59 -20.39 -4.49
N ASP A 183 55.36 -21.34 -3.58
CA ASP A 183 56.31 -22.43 -3.28
C ASP A 183 56.53 -23.35 -4.49
N ARG A 184 55.44 -23.71 -5.21
CA ARG A 184 55.54 -24.49 -6.45
C ARG A 184 56.33 -23.75 -7.52
N LEU A 185 56.08 -22.45 -7.71
CA LEU A 185 56.83 -21.63 -8.66
C LEU A 185 58.31 -21.52 -8.30
N ALA A 186 58.64 -21.36 -7.01
CA ALA A 186 60.02 -21.35 -6.54
C ALA A 186 60.73 -22.69 -6.80
N THR A 187 60.03 -23.80 -6.57
CA THR A 187 60.54 -25.17 -6.83
C THR A 187 60.81 -25.39 -8.32
N VAL A 188 59.86 -25.03 -9.19
CA VAL A 188 60.02 -25.14 -10.66
C VAL A 188 61.17 -24.25 -11.14
N ARG A 189 61.28 -23.02 -10.61
CA ARG A 189 62.38 -22.12 -10.95
C ARG A 189 63.73 -22.70 -10.55
N ALA A 190 63.87 -23.24 -9.34
CA ALA A 190 65.09 -23.86 -8.88
C ALA A 190 65.51 -25.05 -9.77
N GLN A 191 64.56 -25.92 -10.15
CA GLN A 191 64.79 -27.02 -11.09
C GLN A 191 65.28 -26.51 -12.46
N SER A 192 64.62 -25.50 -13.02
CA SER A 192 65.03 -24.92 -14.30
C SER A 192 66.40 -24.24 -14.24
N SER A 193 66.77 -23.60 -13.13
CA SER A 193 68.09 -22.98 -12.96
C SER A 193 69.21 -24.02 -12.77
N THR A 194 68.92 -25.20 -12.24
CA THR A 194 69.89 -26.32 -12.19
C THR A 194 70.07 -27.02 -13.54
N GLU A 195 69.07 -26.97 -14.42
CA GLU A 195 69.19 -27.49 -15.80
C GLU A 195 69.92 -26.50 -16.73
N ILE A 196 69.97 -25.21 -16.39
CA ILE A 196 70.56 -24.14 -17.21
C ILE A 196 71.88 -23.62 -16.58
N GLU A 197 72.94 -24.45 -16.48
CA GLU A 197 74.37 -24.12 -16.72
C GLU A 197 75.38 -25.10 -16.04
N PRO A 198 76.57 -25.39 -16.64
CA PRO A 198 77.09 -24.94 -17.94
C PRO A 198 77.59 -26.09 -18.85
N GLU A 199 76.93 -26.33 -20.00
CA GLU A 199 77.54 -27.07 -21.14
C GLU A 199 78.23 -26.12 -22.14
N HIS A 200 78.35 -24.83 -21.83
CA HIS A 200 78.92 -23.81 -22.72
C HIS A 200 79.96 -22.90 -22.07
N LEU A 201 80.97 -23.49 -21.41
CA LEU A 201 82.27 -22.84 -21.23
C LEU A 201 83.40 -23.84 -21.49
N ARG A 202 83.55 -24.25 -22.75
CA ARG A 202 84.78 -24.92 -23.22
C ARG A 202 85.74 -23.81 -23.68
N PRO A 203 86.80 -23.48 -22.92
CA PRO A 203 87.80 -22.53 -23.40
C PRO A 203 88.52 -23.15 -24.60
N ALA A 204 88.49 -22.46 -25.75
CA ALA A 204 89.33 -22.78 -26.89
C ALA A 204 90.78 -22.48 -26.50
N VAL A 205 91.44 -23.45 -25.87
CA VAL A 205 92.87 -23.42 -25.60
C VAL A 205 93.61 -23.82 -26.88
N ALA A 206 94.57 -22.96 -27.22
CA ALA A 206 95.50 -23.04 -28.32
C ALA A 206 96.28 -24.37 -28.41
N ALA A 207 96.55 -24.80 -29.64
CA ALA A 207 97.70 -25.62 -30.07
C ALA A 207 97.83 -25.46 -31.61
N THR A 208 98.64 -24.52 -32.12
CA THR A 208 100.08 -24.64 -32.53
C THR A 208 100.27 -25.34 -33.90
N PRO A 209 101.46 -25.30 -34.54
CA PRO A 209 101.82 -24.36 -35.61
C PRO A 209 102.35 -25.08 -36.88
N LEU A 210 102.90 -24.31 -37.83
CA LEU A 210 103.92 -24.65 -38.85
C LEU A 210 104.03 -26.12 -39.32
N GLU A 211 103.90 -26.37 -40.63
CA GLU A 211 105.03 -26.79 -41.49
C GLU A 211 104.61 -27.11 -42.94
N SER A 212 105.56 -26.87 -43.85
CA SER A 212 105.70 -27.47 -45.20
C SER A 212 104.78 -26.93 -46.32
N ALA A 213 105.23 -26.57 -47.51
CA ALA A 213 106.56 -26.71 -48.11
C ALA A 213 106.72 -25.76 -49.31
N GLU A 214 107.95 -25.29 -49.46
CA GLU A 214 108.58 -24.90 -50.71
C GLU A 214 108.55 -26.06 -51.73
N ASN A 215 108.40 -25.70 -53.01
CA ASN A 215 108.95 -26.32 -54.23
C ASN A 215 108.15 -25.70 -55.38
N GLY A 216 108.71 -25.16 -56.45
CA GLY A 216 110.04 -25.17 -57.04
C GLY A 216 109.84 -24.79 -58.51
#